data_AF-A0A8H6TDS7-F1
#
_entry.id   AF-A0A8H6TDS7-F1
#
_cell.length_a   1.000
_cell.length_b   1.000
_cell.length_c   1.000
_cell.angle_alpha   90.00
_cell.angle_beta   90.00
_cell.angle_gamma   90.00
#
_symmetry.space_group_name_H-M   'P 1'
#
loop_
_entity.id
_entity.type
_entity.pdbx_description
1 polymer ?
#
loop_
_entity_poly.entity_id
_entity_poly.type
_entity_poly.pdbx_seq_one_letter_code
_entity_poly.pdbx_strand_id
1 'polypeptide(L)'
;MGDSHVVTRRQSTCSIPTTNDRAGVLNDSDMQNTPFRDPWAKREAWRKHPVFSNRAMFSNLFPGLGIAIVAFSAYVLVDNIYLSSRKPSAVSDH
;
A
#
# COMPACT_ATOMS: atom_id res chain seq x y z
N MET A 1 -67.42 11.68 10.54
CA MET A 1 -66.29 11.50 9.61
C MET A 1 -65.12 12.33 10.11
N GLY A 2 -64.07 11.70 10.61
CA GLY A 2 -62.91 12.38 11.20
C GLY A 2 -61.79 11.40 11.48
N ASP A 3 -61.20 10.84 10.42
CA ASP A 3 -60.09 9.91 10.53
C ASP A 3 -58.78 10.70 10.58
N SER A 4 -58.28 10.90 11.80
CA SER A 4 -56.97 11.49 12.05
C SER A 4 -55.92 10.39 12.22
N HIS A 5 -55.06 10.32 11.21
CA HIS A 5 -53.70 9.79 11.21
C HIS A 5 -53.05 9.58 12.58
N VAL A 6 -52.63 8.35 12.88
CA VAL A 6 -51.37 8.10 13.61
C VAL A 6 -50.70 6.83 13.06
N VAL A 7 -49.83 7.01 12.07
CA VAL A 7 -48.81 6.01 11.71
C VAL A 7 -47.76 6.03 12.84
N THR A 8 -47.86 5.10 13.79
CA THR A 8 -46.80 4.88 14.78
C THR A 8 -45.75 3.96 14.19
N ARG A 9 -44.65 4.54 13.71
CA ARG A 9 -43.42 3.82 13.34
C ARG A 9 -42.64 3.48 14.62
N ARG A 10 -42.96 2.38 15.30
CA ARG A 10 -42.08 1.79 16.31
C ARG A 10 -41.05 0.89 15.62
N GLN A 11 -39.89 1.45 15.27
CA GLN A 11 -38.69 0.65 15.07
C GLN A 11 -38.09 0.36 16.44
N SER A 12 -38.26 -0.88 16.89
CA SER A 12 -37.66 -1.38 18.12
C SER A 12 -36.16 -1.53 17.93
N THR A 13 -35.43 -0.68 18.65
CA THR A 13 -34.12 -0.89 19.27
C THR A 13 -33.26 -2.03 18.70
N CYS A 14 -32.20 -1.65 18.01
CA CYS A 14 -31.02 -2.46 17.72
C CYS A 14 -30.44 -3.06 19.02
N SER A 15 -30.36 -4.39 19.08
CA SER A 15 -29.66 -5.13 20.12
C SER A 15 -28.15 -4.84 20.03
N ILE A 16 -27.57 -4.37 21.13
CA ILE A 16 -26.14 -4.13 21.30
C ILE A 16 -25.45 -5.50 21.45
N PRO A 17 -24.46 -5.88 20.62
CA PRO A 17 -23.63 -7.04 20.91
C PRO A 17 -22.73 -6.72 22.10
N THR A 18 -22.80 -7.56 23.12
CA THR A 18 -22.00 -7.50 24.34
C THR A 18 -20.52 -7.65 23.99
N THR A 19 -19.75 -6.59 24.16
CA THR A 19 -18.29 -6.63 24.15
C THR A 19 -17.82 -7.51 25.29
N ASN A 20 -17.37 -8.73 24.99
CA ASN A 20 -16.40 -9.50 25.76
C ASN A 20 -16.14 -10.82 25.03
N ASP A 21 -15.27 -10.79 24.03
CA ASP A 21 -14.51 -11.99 23.68
C ASP A 21 -13.15 -11.63 23.08
N ARG A 22 -12.12 -12.05 23.81
CA ARG A 22 -10.78 -12.44 23.37
C ARG A 22 -9.99 -11.49 22.46
N ALA A 23 -9.06 -10.80 23.11
CA ALA A 23 -7.65 -10.66 22.73
C ALA A 23 -7.25 -11.12 21.32
N GLY A 24 -7.13 -10.15 20.42
CA GLY A 24 -6.25 -10.18 19.27
C GLY A 24 -5.64 -8.80 19.15
N VAL A 25 -4.31 -8.75 19.15
CA VAL A 25 -3.43 -7.57 18.95
C VAL A 25 -4.11 -6.51 18.08
N LEU A 26 -4.59 -5.44 18.70
CA LEU A 26 -5.04 -4.25 17.99
C LEU A 26 -3.77 -3.54 17.51
N ASN A 27 -3.43 -3.72 16.24
CA ASN A 27 -2.43 -2.88 15.60
C ASN A 27 -2.99 -1.45 15.64
N ASP A 28 -2.27 -0.53 16.29
CA ASP A 28 -2.62 0.91 16.30
C ASP A 28 -2.68 1.53 14.88
N SER A 29 -2.23 0.78 13.87
CA SER A 29 -2.37 1.09 12.44
C SER A 29 -3.82 1.17 11.94
N ASP A 30 -4.79 0.58 12.66
CA ASP A 30 -6.20 0.57 12.24
C ASP A 30 -6.97 1.81 12.71
N MET A 31 -6.39 2.65 13.57
CA MET A 31 -6.99 3.88 14.09
C MET A 31 -6.95 5.08 13.12
N GLN A 32 -6.42 4.91 11.90
CA GLN A 32 -6.54 5.92 10.82
C GLN A 32 -7.59 5.59 9.77
N ASN A 33 -8.13 4.37 9.80
CA ASN A 33 -9.26 3.97 8.96
C ASN A 33 -10.58 4.08 9.74
N THR A 34 -10.74 5.15 10.51
CA THR A 34 -12.08 5.50 11.00
C THR A 34 -12.87 6.03 9.81
N PRO A 35 -14.07 5.50 9.52
CA PRO A 35 -14.89 5.96 8.41
C PRO A 35 -15.58 7.27 8.82
N PHE A 36 -14.81 8.32 9.12
CA PHE A 36 -15.33 9.66 8.91
C PHE A 36 -15.44 9.80 7.39
N ARG A 37 -16.54 9.27 6.83
CA ARG A 37 -16.86 9.32 5.42
C ARG A 37 -16.83 10.78 5.02
N ASP A 38 -15.78 11.19 4.35
CA ASP A 38 -15.70 12.52 3.78
C ASP A 38 -16.87 12.65 2.78
N PRO A 39 -17.80 13.60 2.98
CA PRO A 39 -18.97 13.74 2.11
C PRO A 39 -18.60 14.24 0.69
N TRP A 40 -17.29 14.34 0.42
CA TRP A 40 -16.70 14.78 -0.83
C TRP A 40 -15.89 13.66 -1.50
N ALA A 41 -15.67 12.48 -0.87
CA ALA A 41 -14.92 11.35 -1.47
C ALA A 41 -15.51 10.92 -2.80
N LYS A 42 -16.84 10.82 -2.87
CA LYS A 42 -17.54 10.44 -4.11
C LYS A 42 -17.29 11.45 -5.23
N ARG A 43 -17.04 12.72 -4.88
CA ARG A 43 -16.67 13.79 -5.82
C ARG A 43 -15.18 13.89 -6.07
N GLU A 44 -14.31 13.41 -5.18
CA GLU A 44 -12.87 13.35 -5.43
C GLU A 44 -12.43 12.05 -6.12
N ALA A 45 -13.33 11.06 -6.20
CA ALA A 45 -13.07 9.77 -6.84
C ALA A 45 -12.63 9.88 -8.30
N TRP A 46 -13.10 10.89 -9.05
CA TRP A 46 -12.65 11.12 -10.43
C TRP A 46 -11.23 11.68 -10.53
N ARG A 47 -10.72 12.36 -9.48
CA ARG A 47 -9.34 12.86 -9.42
C ARG A 47 -8.38 11.78 -8.94
N LYS A 48 -8.82 10.97 -7.99
CA LYS A 48 -8.06 9.85 -7.41
C LYS A 48 -8.27 8.60 -8.27
N HIS A 49 -7.84 8.65 -9.52
CA HIS A 49 -7.91 7.50 -10.41
C HIS A 49 -6.67 6.60 -10.22
N PRO A 50 -6.82 5.27 -10.05
CA PRO A 50 -5.71 4.36 -9.77
C PRO A 50 -4.66 4.29 -10.91
N VAL A 51 -5.03 4.62 -12.15
CA VAL A 51 -4.07 4.76 -13.27
C VAL A 51 -3.06 5.87 -13.04
N PHE A 52 -3.41 6.93 -12.32
CA PHE A 52 -2.51 8.05 -12.03
C PHE A 52 -1.81 7.90 -10.67
N SER A 53 -1.79 6.70 -10.10
CA SER A 53 -1.02 6.44 -8.89
C SER A 53 0.47 6.63 -9.16
N ASN A 54 1.17 7.32 -8.26
CA ASN A 54 2.62 7.52 -8.35
C ASN A 54 3.38 6.22 -8.61
N ARG A 55 2.96 5.10 -7.99
CA ARG A 55 3.60 3.79 -8.22
C ARG A 55 3.46 3.31 -9.68
N ALA A 56 2.31 3.53 -10.31
CA ALA A 56 2.08 3.16 -11.70
C ALA A 56 2.92 4.04 -12.65
N MET A 57 3.08 5.33 -12.34
CA MET A 57 3.99 6.21 -13.07
C MET A 57 5.45 5.76 -12.90
N PHE A 58 5.91 5.46 -11.68
CA PHE A 58 7.27 4.99 -11.43
C PHE A 58 7.60 3.65 -12.10
N SER A 59 6.66 2.72 -12.20
CA SER A 59 6.86 1.48 -12.94
C SER A 59 6.90 1.67 -14.46
N ASN A 60 6.17 2.67 -14.99
CA ASN A 60 6.13 2.97 -16.43
C ASN A 60 7.20 3.97 -16.89
N LEU A 61 7.80 4.75 -15.98
CA LEU A 61 8.81 5.76 -16.31
C LEU A 61 10.08 5.15 -16.92
N PHE A 62 10.45 3.94 -16.49
CA PHE A 62 11.62 3.25 -17.01
C PHE A 62 11.24 1.85 -17.48
N PRO A 63 10.75 1.70 -18.73
CA PRO A 63 10.51 0.39 -19.30
C PRO A 63 11.84 -0.38 -19.32
N GLY A 64 11.98 -1.35 -18.41
CA GLY A 64 13.19 -2.16 -18.27
C GLY A 64 14.16 -1.80 -17.14
N LEU A 65 13.85 -0.86 -16.23
CA LEU A 65 14.75 -0.57 -15.09
C LEU A 65 14.99 -1.79 -14.19
N GLY A 66 13.99 -2.67 -14.03
CA GLY A 66 14.17 -3.92 -13.29
C GLY A 66 15.23 -4.83 -13.91
N ILE A 67 15.21 -5.00 -15.24
CA ILE A 67 16.19 -5.85 -15.93
C ILE A 67 17.56 -5.18 -16.03
N ALA A 68 17.61 -3.85 -16.10
CA ALA A 68 18.85 -3.10 -16.20
C ALA A 68 19.64 -3.19 -14.89
N ILE A 69 18.97 -3.05 -13.74
CA ILE A 69 19.60 -3.22 -12.42
C ILE A 69 20.15 -4.64 -12.26
N VAL A 70 19.38 -5.65 -12.67
CA VAL A 70 19.80 -7.06 -12.57
C VAL A 70 21.00 -7.35 -13.48
N ALA A 71 20.94 -6.95 -14.76
CA ALA A 71 22.03 -7.15 -15.70
C ALA A 71 23.31 -6.41 -15.27
N PHE A 72 23.18 -5.17 -14.83
CA PHE A 72 24.31 -4.36 -14.37
C PHE A 72 24.96 -4.94 -13.12
N SER A 73 24.17 -5.35 -12.12
CA SER A 73 24.73 -5.96 -10.91
C SER A 73 25.45 -7.27 -11.22
N ALA A 74 24.85 -8.15 -12.04
CA ALA A 74 25.52 -9.38 -12.49
C ALA A 74 26.87 -9.09 -13.19
N TYR A 75 26.91 -8.10 -14.07
CA TYR A 75 28.14 -7.68 -14.75
C TYR A 75 29.20 -7.18 -13.75
N VAL A 76 28.83 -6.30 -12.82
CA VAL A 76 29.74 -5.75 -11.81
C VAL A 76 30.27 -6.84 -10.87
N LEU A 77 29.44 -7.84 -10.50
CA LEU A 77 29.90 -8.98 -9.71
C LEU A 77 30.91 -9.83 -10.48
N VAL A 78 30.65 -10.09 -11.76
CA VAL A 78 31.60 -10.80 -12.62
C VAL A 78 32.89 -10.00 -12.70
N ASP A 79 32.85 -8.72 -13.04
CA ASP A 79 34.06 -7.90 -13.16
C ASP A 79 34.84 -7.83 -11.84
N ASN A 80 34.18 -7.51 -10.73
CA ASN A 80 34.86 -7.34 -9.45
C ASN A 80 35.39 -8.66 -8.88
N ILE A 81 34.67 -9.77 -8.99
CA ILE A 81 35.11 -11.05 -8.41
C ILE A 81 36.11 -11.75 -9.34
N TYR A 82 35.87 -11.74 -10.66
CA TYR A 82 36.71 -12.42 -11.65
C TYR A 82 38.00 -11.66 -11.99
N LEU A 83 37.98 -10.32 -12.07
CA LEU A 83 39.22 -9.55 -12.27
C LEU A 83 40.00 -9.38 -10.97
N SER A 84 39.36 -9.28 -9.79
CA SER A 84 40.11 -9.19 -8.53
C SER A 84 40.79 -10.51 -8.14
N SER A 85 40.20 -11.67 -8.46
CA SER A 85 40.89 -12.97 -8.25
C SER A 85 42.10 -13.14 -9.17
N ARG A 86 42.17 -12.35 -10.25
CA ARG A 86 43.25 -12.39 -11.26
C ARG A 86 44.25 -11.27 -11.15
N LYS A 87 44.10 -10.26 -10.27
CA LYS A 87 45.19 -9.32 -9.98
C LYS A 87 46.36 -10.19 -9.50
N PRO A 88 47.39 -10.43 -10.34
CA PRO A 88 48.62 -10.96 -9.79
C PRO A 88 49.04 -9.83 -8.86
N SER A 89 49.12 -10.08 -7.57
CA SER A 89 49.76 -9.20 -6.61
C SER A 89 51.04 -8.72 -7.29
N ALA A 90 51.03 -7.48 -7.77
CA ALA A 90 52.17 -6.90 -8.42
C ALA A 90 53.29 -7.02 -7.39
N VAL A 91 54.27 -7.83 -7.76
CA VAL A 91 55.52 -8.01 -7.05
C VAL A 91 56.01 -6.61 -6.67
N SER A 92 56.02 -6.31 -5.38
CA SER A 92 56.68 -5.14 -4.82
C SER A 92 58.15 -5.51 -4.66
N ASP A 93 58.89 -5.53 -5.77
CA ASP A 93 60.35 -5.65 -5.76
C ASP A 93 60.95 -4.28 -6.10
N HIS A 94 61.24 -3.50 -5.05
CA HIS A 94 62.47 -2.73 -4.78
C HIS A 94 62.27 -1.78 -3.60
#